data_AF-A0A350SWQ9-F1
#
_entry.id   AF-A0A350SWQ9-F1
#
_cell.length_a   1.000
_cell.length_b   1.000
_cell.length_c   1.000
_cell.angle_alpha   90.00
_cell.angle_beta   90.00
_cell.angle_gamma   90.00
#
_symmetry.space_group_name_H-M   'P 1'
#
loop_
_entity.id
_entity.type
_entity.pdbx_description
1 polymer ?
#
loop_
_entity_poly.entity_id
_entity_poly.type
_entity_poly.pdbx_seq_one_letter_code
_entity_poly.pdbx_strand_id
1 'polypeptide(L)'
;MNMNANEPKPLNLAPECADLLADACAEIEQMTRIIGTMPADSSGNDLVLRGLAVRLHSLNSVIYWALLRDGTFDVAEASDTVHGPAQWKLAA
;
A
#
# COMPACT_ATOMS: atom_id res chain seq x y z
N MET A 1 2.08 31.45 8.22
CA MET A 1 2.96 30.84 7.20
C MET A 1 2.31 29.52 6.83
N ASN A 2 1.61 29.47 5.70
CA ASN A 2 0.99 28.23 5.19
C ASN A 2 2.09 27.40 4.55
N MET A 3 2.61 26.40 5.25
CA MET A 3 3.35 25.32 4.58
C MET A 3 2.33 24.55 3.74
N ASN A 4 2.61 24.38 2.45
CA ASN A 4 1.79 23.59 1.53
C ASN A 4 1.61 22.18 2.12
N ALA A 5 0.39 21.82 2.49
CA ALA A 5 0.04 20.49 3.03
C ALA A 5 0.22 19.33 2.02
N ASN A 6 0.74 19.62 0.82
CA ASN A 6 0.93 18.67 -0.28
C ASN A 6 2.40 18.50 -0.69
N GLU A 7 3.35 19.12 0.03
CA GLU A 7 4.77 18.86 -0.25
C GLU A 7 5.16 17.46 0.24
N PRO A 8 5.80 16.62 -0.61
CA PRO A 8 6.24 15.29 -0.19
C PRO A 8 7.19 15.41 1.00
N LYS A 9 6.78 14.90 2.16
CA LYS A 9 7.64 14.82 3.33
C LYS A 9 8.64 13.68 3.12
N PRO A 10 9.94 13.90 3.31
CA PRO A 10 10.92 12.82 3.21
C PRO A 10 10.67 11.80 4.32
N LEU A 11 10.48 10.55 3.91
CA LEU A 11 10.41 9.39 4.79
C LEU A 11 11.83 9.05 5.26
N ASN A 12 12.10 9.21 6.55
CA ASN A 12 13.40 8.92 7.13
C ASN A 12 13.44 7.46 7.61
N LEU A 13 13.56 6.53 6.65
CA LEU A 13 13.54 5.10 6.94
C LEU A 13 14.96 4.57 7.15
N ALA A 14 15.11 3.64 8.10
CA ALA A 14 16.32 2.81 8.16
C ALA A 14 16.49 2.05 6.82
N PRO A 15 17.72 1.83 6.32
CA PRO A 15 17.95 1.21 5.02
C PRO A 15 17.18 -0.10 4.81
N GLU A 16 17.14 -0.96 5.82
CA GLU A 16 16.41 -2.23 5.75
C GLU A 16 14.89 -2.06 5.64
N CYS A 17 14.34 -0.96 6.18
CA CYS A 17 12.92 -0.63 6.05
C CYS A 17 12.62 0.01 4.69
N ALA A 18 13.55 0.79 4.14
CA ALA A 18 13.45 1.33 2.80
C ALA A 18 13.45 0.21 1.75
N ASP A 19 14.33 -0.78 1.89
CA ASP A 19 14.41 -1.95 1.01
C ASP A 19 13.11 -2.78 1.09
N LEU A 20 12.64 -3.09 2.30
CA LEU A 20 11.37 -3.81 2.51
C LEU A 20 10.17 -3.06 1.92
N LEU A 21 10.13 -1.73 2.05
CA LEU A 21 9.08 -0.91 1.48
C LEU A 21 9.13 -0.91 -0.04
N ALA A 22 10.33 -0.80 -0.63
CA ALA A 22 10.53 -0.83 -2.08
C ALA A 22 10.10 -2.18 -2.67
N ASP A 23 10.51 -3.29 -2.05
CA ASP A 23 10.13 -4.65 -2.47
C ASP A 23 8.60 -4.85 -2.39
N ALA A 24 7.98 -4.41 -1.29
CA ALA A 24 6.54 -4.51 -1.13
C ALA A 24 5.77 -3.69 -2.18
N CYS A 25 6.22 -2.46 -2.45
CA CYS A 25 5.63 -1.62 -3.50
C CYS A 25 5.76 -2.24 -4.90
N ALA A 26 6.94 -2.79 -5.23
CA ALA A 26 7.17 -3.45 -6.52
C ALA A 26 6.24 -4.67 -6.70
N GLU A 27 6.03 -5.45 -5.64
CA GLU A 27 5.13 -6.60 -5.69
C GLU A 27 3.66 -6.17 -5.84
N ILE A 28 3.20 -5.13 -5.13
CA ILE A 28 1.85 -4.57 -5.31
C ILE A 28 1.63 -4.08 -6.75
N GLU A 29 2.63 -3.42 -7.33
CA GLU A 29 2.55 -2.96 -8.72
C GLU A 29 2.41 -4.13 -9.69
N GLN A 30 3.21 -5.18 -9.52
CA GLN A 30 3.12 -6.39 -10.34
C GLN A 30 1.74 -7.06 -10.21
N MET A 31 1.21 -7.17 -8.99
CA MET A 31 -0.11 -7.74 -8.74
C MET A 31 -1.23 -6.91 -9.39
N THR A 32 -1.14 -5.58 -9.31
CA THR A 32 -2.11 -4.67 -9.94
C THR A 32 -2.13 -4.84 -11.45
N ARG A 33 -0.96 -5.01 -12.08
CA ARG A 33 -0.87 -5.32 -13.51
C ARG A 33 -1.51 -6.66 -13.84
N ILE A 34 -1.26 -7.71 -13.04
CA ILE A 34 -1.88 -9.03 -13.23
C ILE A 34 -3.40 -8.89 -13.21
N ILE A 35 -3.97 -8.25 -12.18
CA ILE A 35 -5.42 -8.00 -12.05
C ILE A 35 -5.96 -7.26 -13.26
N GLY A 36 -5.28 -6.18 -13.68
CA GLY A 36 -5.68 -5.38 -14.83
C GLY A 36 -5.70 -6.13 -16.17
N THR A 37 -4.97 -7.24 -16.27
CA THR A 37 -4.97 -8.12 -17.45
C THR A 37 -5.96 -9.28 -17.38
N MET A 38 -6.63 -9.47 -16.24
CA MET A 38 -7.59 -10.58 -16.07
C MET A 38 -8.92 -10.26 -16.76
N PRO A 39 -9.48 -11.19 -17.56
CA PRO A 39 -10.80 -10.99 -18.16
C PRO A 39 -11.89 -10.98 -17.08
N ALA A 40 -12.78 -9.98 -17.11
CA ALA A 40 -13.77 -9.72 -16.06
C ALA A 40 -14.72 -10.90 -15.75
N ASP A 41 -14.99 -11.76 -16.73
CA ASP A 41 -16.06 -12.77 -16.65
C ASP A 41 -15.53 -14.22 -16.55
N SER A 42 -14.27 -14.42 -16.17
CA SER A 42 -13.71 -15.76 -15.97
C SER A 42 -14.01 -16.27 -14.56
N SER A 43 -14.85 -17.31 -14.47
CA SER A 43 -15.14 -18.04 -13.21
C SER A 43 -13.89 -18.69 -12.57
N GLY A 44 -12.77 -18.76 -13.29
CA GLY A 44 -11.47 -19.18 -12.76
C GLY A 44 -10.70 -18.09 -12.02
N ASN A 45 -11.14 -16.83 -12.11
CA ASN A 45 -10.40 -15.70 -11.53
C ASN A 45 -10.65 -15.52 -10.02
N ASP A 46 -11.74 -16.06 -9.47
CA ASP A 46 -12.10 -15.87 -8.06
C ASP A 46 -11.02 -16.41 -7.10
N LEU A 47 -10.45 -17.58 -7.41
CA LEU A 47 -9.36 -18.16 -6.62
C LEU A 47 -8.08 -17.33 -6.72
N VAL A 48 -7.78 -16.80 -7.90
CA VAL A 48 -6.62 -15.92 -8.13
C VAL A 48 -6.82 -14.60 -7.38
N LEU A 49 -7.98 -13.97 -7.51
CA LEU A 49 -8.33 -12.74 -6.80
C LEU A 49 -8.28 -12.91 -5.28
N ARG A 50 -8.73 -14.06 -4.75
CA ARG A 50 -8.58 -14.39 -3.32
C ARG A 50 -7.12 -14.54 -2.90
N GLY A 51 -6.30 -15.25 -3.69
CA GLY A 51 -4.86 -15.37 -3.43
C GLY A 51 -4.15 -14.01 -3.44
N LEU A 52 -4.51 -13.15 -4.40
CA LEU A 52 -4.00 -11.79 -4.50
C LEU A 52 -4.45 -10.92 -3.32
N ALA A 53 -5.70 -11.05 -2.87
CA ALA A 53 -6.20 -10.32 -1.70
C ALA A 53 -5.43 -10.70 -0.42
N VAL A 54 -5.15 -11.99 -0.21
CA VAL A 54 -4.33 -12.46 0.92
C VAL A 54 -2.92 -11.88 0.84
N ARG A 55 -2.31 -11.89 -0.34
CA ARG A 55 -0.96 -11.36 -0.53
C ARG A 55 -0.89 -9.84 -0.35
N LEU A 56 -1.86 -9.09 -0.87
CA LEU A 56 -2.00 -7.64 -0.63
C LEU A 56 -2.12 -7.32 0.86
N HIS A 57 -2.91 -8.12 1.60
CA HIS A 57 -3.03 -7.95 3.04
C HIS A 57 -1.66 -8.13 3.75
N SER A 58 -0.90 -9.17 3.40
CA SER A 58 0.45 -9.38 3.95
C SER A 58 1.42 -8.25 3.60
N LEU A 59 1.39 -7.75 2.37
CA LEU A 59 2.24 -6.64 1.93
C LEU A 59 1.89 -5.33 2.65
N ASN A 60 0.60 -5.06 2.86
CA ASN A 60 0.17 -3.92 3.67
C ASN A 60 0.70 -3.99 5.11
N SER A 61 0.78 -5.19 5.71
CA SER A 61 1.41 -5.35 7.04
C SER A 61 2.91 -5.05 7.03
N VAL A 62 3.64 -5.44 5.97
CA VAL A 62 5.07 -5.12 5.82
C VAL A 62 5.29 -3.62 5.67
N ILE A 63 4.49 -2.98 4.81
CA ILE A 63 4.52 -1.52 4.60
C ILE A 63 4.22 -0.80 5.90
N TYR A 64 3.16 -1.19 6.61
CA TYR A 64 2.79 -0.61 7.90
C TYR A 64 3.92 -0.74 8.93
N TRP A 65 4.54 -1.92 9.05
CA TRP A 65 5.68 -2.12 9.95
C TRP A 65 6.88 -1.26 9.56
N ALA A 66 7.24 -1.22 8.28
CA ALA A 66 8.38 -0.44 7.79
C ALA A 66 8.21 1.06 8.07
N LEU A 67 7.00 1.57 7.89
CA LEU A 67 6.67 2.99 8.08
C LEU A 67 6.59 3.38 9.56
N LEU A 68 6.05 2.52 10.43
CA LEU A 68 5.89 2.83 11.85
C LEU A 68 7.13 2.56 12.70
N ARG A 69 8.13 1.85 12.18
CA ARG A 69 9.33 1.52 12.96
C ARG A 69 10.05 2.74 13.52
N ASP A 70 10.09 3.84 12.77
CA ASP A 70 10.71 5.11 13.20
C ASP A 70 9.71 6.01 13.95
N GLY A 71 8.42 5.68 13.93
CA GLY A 71 7.36 6.45 14.60
C GLY A 71 7.07 7.83 14.01
N THR A 72 7.74 8.20 12.91
CA THR A 72 7.63 9.50 12.24
C THR A 72 6.59 9.52 11.12
N PHE A 73 6.09 8.35 10.71
CA PHE A 73 5.07 8.25 9.67
C PHE A 73 3.67 8.51 10.22
N ASP A 74 3.03 9.55 9.68
CA ASP A 74 1.63 9.88 9.98
C ASP A 74 0.68 9.05 9.09
N VAL A 75 0.15 7.96 9.66
CA VAL A 75 -0.79 7.07 8.98
C VAL A 75 -2.12 7.78 8.66
N ALA A 76 -2.53 8.76 9.48
CA ALA A 76 -3.77 9.48 9.27
C ALA A 76 -3.65 10.41 8.05
N GLU A 77 -2.56 11.18 7.97
CA GLU A 77 -2.25 12.02 6.80
C GLU A 77 -2.15 11.17 5.52
N ALA A 78 -1.44 10.03 5.57
CA ALA A 78 -1.32 9.13 4.43
C ALA A 78 -2.67 8.53 3.98
N SER A 79 -3.52 8.11 4.93
CA SER A 79 -4.84 7.54 4.62
C SER A 79 -5.78 8.55 3.94
N ASP A 80 -5.60 9.84 4.20
CA ASP A 80 -6.35 10.90 3.54
C ASP A 80 -5.87 11.21 2.11
N THR A 81 -4.63 10.82 1.76
CA THR A 81 -4.10 10.90 0.39
C THR A 81 -4.45 9.70 -0.49
N VAL A 82 -4.88 8.58 0.11
CA VAL A 82 -5.31 7.39 -0.64
C VAL A 82 -6.71 7.65 -1.21
N HIS A 83 -6.77 7.91 -2.52
CA HIS A 83 -8.02 7.97 -3.26
C HIS A 83 -8.51 6.56 -3.61
N GLY A 84 -9.49 6.05 -2.85
CA GLY A 84 -10.09 4.75 -3.08
C GLY A 84 -11.49 4.63 -2.47
N PRO A 85 -12.18 3.50 -2.65
CA PRO A 85 -13.45 3.21 -1.97
C PRO A 85 -13.30 3.43 -0.46
N ALA A 86 -14.32 3.98 0.20
CA ALA A 86 -14.26 4.37 1.62
C ALA A 86 -13.79 3.23 2.55
N GLN A 87 -14.02 1.97 2.17
CA GLN A 87 -13.56 0.76 2.87
C GLN A 87 -12.04 0.53 2.84
N TRP A 88 -11.27 1.29 2.06
CA TRP A 88 -9.81 1.24 2.01
C TRP A 88 -9.14 2.23 2.96
N LYS A 89 -9.91 3.18 3.51
CA LYS A 89 -9.43 3.99 4.63
C LYS A 89 -9.33 3.08 5.86
N LEU A 90 -8.18 3.10 6.54
CA LEU A 90 -8.03 2.41 7.82
C LEU A 90 -9.07 2.99 8.79
N ALA A 91 -9.87 2.12 9.43
CA ALA A 91 -10.83 2.56 10.43
C ALA A 91 -10.08 3.25 11.58
N ALA A 92 -10.52 4.46 11.93
CA ALA A 92 -9.97 5.28 12.99
C ALA A 92 -10.04 4.62 14.37
#